data_AF-A0A090QBM4-F1
#
_entry.id   AF-A0A090QBM4-F1
#
_cell.length_a   1.000
_cell.length_b   1.000
_cell.length_c   1.000
_cell.angle_alpha   90.00
_cell.angle_beta   90.00
_cell.angle_gamma   90.00
#
_symmetry.space_group_name_H-M   'P 1'
#
loop_
_entity.id
_entity.type
_entity.pdbx_description
1 polymer ?
#
loop_
_entity_poly.entity_id
_entity_poly.type
_entity_poly.pdbx_seq_one_letter_code
_entity_poly.pdbx_strand_id
1 'polypeptide(L)'
;MSLEYRKWLTFSTFVLIAGLLWFFFKYKEVYTQHVAVDVLWVNVPSNVKLKDGLSYQLDVELTGNGFNLLKASYVAPIVELDFQKYVYKNGDYFFDPKSVMGSLKTQLSNNYKIGYVSEELITIKVDEFISKKVSLKSKIKTVYEDNYLPVVSPYFIPDSVVITGNDLLIKDLDILEVSHTDVAIKDTLVIKHIDLVELYPDIKVEPSNVDYVIKSAVMTEGAFMVPVDVINNKDNVAVKIIPSEVEVVFNCKLQEYEMIDVTDFKAVVDYNDLSEDYNLITTDVKILSDKVSSIRFSPSTNSNFSNAMIVIGLTGGIGSGKTTVAKEFEKLNVPIYIADERSKYILSNDAEVIEKVKSLLGEKAYVELNGKLEANRPFIASKVFNNKSLLEGLNEILHPAVHLDFDKFCVKHNNAAYILYEAAILFETNGDKRCEATILVTATLQERLKRVMDRDVVTKEEVLARMKNQWSQKEKLELADFVIINDNIDLLTSKVCLIHRFMLNN
;
A
#
# COMPACT_ATOMS: atom_id res chain seq x y z
N MET A 1 -37.45 44.22 -83.43
CA MET A 1 -38.30 43.42 -82.52
C MET A 1 -39.64 43.21 -83.21
N SER A 2 -40.00 41.97 -83.55
CA SER A 2 -41.23 41.68 -84.32
C SER A 2 -42.48 42.06 -83.52
N LEU A 3 -43.58 42.37 -84.22
CA LEU A 3 -44.88 42.65 -83.59
C LEU A 3 -45.32 41.49 -82.68
N GLU A 4 -45.02 40.25 -83.07
CA GLU A 4 -45.28 39.05 -82.28
C GLU A 4 -44.47 39.01 -80.98
N TYR A 5 -43.18 39.36 -81.02
CA TYR A 5 -42.36 39.43 -79.81
C TYR A 5 -42.91 40.48 -78.83
N ARG A 6 -43.35 41.65 -79.32
CA ARG A 6 -43.94 42.68 -78.46
C ARG A 6 -45.23 42.21 -77.80
N LYS A 7 -46.11 41.52 -78.53
CA LYS A 7 -47.35 40.90 -78.00
C LYS A 7 -47.05 39.82 -76.96
N TRP A 8 -46.07 38.95 -77.24
CA TRP A 8 -45.63 37.92 -76.31
C TRP A 8 -45.03 38.53 -75.03
N LEU A 9 -44.19 39.56 -75.16
CA LEU A 9 -43.60 40.26 -74.01
C LEU A 9 -44.68 40.95 -73.16
N THR A 10 -45.64 41.64 -73.78
CA THR A 10 -46.76 42.25 -73.04
C THR A 10 -47.58 41.18 -72.33
N PHE A 11 -47.96 40.11 -73.02
CA PHE A 11 -48.70 39.00 -72.43
C PHE A 11 -47.95 38.37 -71.25
N SER A 12 -46.66 38.06 -71.41
CA SER A 12 -45.82 37.50 -70.35
C SER A 12 -45.69 38.45 -69.15
N THR A 13 -45.55 39.75 -69.39
CA THR A 13 -45.50 40.77 -68.33
C THR A 13 -46.81 40.82 -67.55
N PHE A 14 -47.96 40.80 -68.23
CA PHE A 14 -49.27 40.77 -67.57
C PHE A 14 -49.50 39.47 -66.80
N VAL A 15 -49.09 38.33 -67.34
CA VAL A 15 -49.16 37.04 -66.64
C VAL A 15 -48.28 37.05 -65.39
N LEU A 16 -47.07 37.63 -65.47
CA LEU A 16 -46.17 37.76 -64.33
C LEU A 16 -46.76 38.70 -63.26
N ILE A 17 -47.31 39.84 -63.65
CA ILE A 17 -47.97 40.77 -62.71
C ILE A 17 -49.20 40.12 -62.08
N ALA A 18 -50.03 39.42 -62.86
CA ALA A 18 -51.18 38.69 -62.36
C ALA A 18 -50.75 37.56 -61.40
N GLY A 19 -49.66 36.84 -61.71
CA GLY A 19 -49.07 35.83 -60.85
C GLY A 19 -48.51 36.40 -59.55
N LEU A 20 -47.83 37.54 -59.60
CA LEU A 20 -47.34 38.25 -58.42
C LEU A 20 -48.51 38.75 -57.56
N LEU A 21 -49.50 39.39 -58.16
CA LEU A 21 -50.69 39.84 -57.44
C LEU A 21 -51.41 38.67 -56.79
N TRP A 22 -51.64 37.58 -57.53
CA TRP A 22 -52.23 36.36 -56.99
C TRP A 22 -51.41 35.80 -55.83
N PHE A 23 -50.09 35.73 -55.96
CA PHE A 23 -49.18 35.32 -54.87
C PHE A 23 -49.32 36.23 -53.64
N PHE A 24 -49.30 37.56 -53.81
CA PHE A 24 -49.47 38.51 -52.71
C PHE A 24 -50.84 38.39 -52.04
N PHE A 25 -51.92 38.21 -52.82
CA PHE A 25 -53.25 37.99 -52.26
C PHE A 25 -53.33 36.67 -51.51
N LYS A 26 -52.78 35.60 -52.08
CA LYS A 26 -52.83 34.26 -51.48
C LYS A 26 -52.04 34.20 -50.17
N TYR A 27 -50.87 34.84 -50.10
CA TYR A 27 -50.06 34.88 -48.87
C TYR A 27 -50.54 35.89 -47.82
N LYS A 28 -51.53 36.73 -48.14
CA LYS A 28 -52.23 37.56 -47.13
C LYS A 28 -53.30 36.79 -46.36
N GLU A 29 -53.77 35.66 -46.88
CA GLU A 29 -54.69 34.79 -46.16
C GLU A 29 -54.02 34.17 -44.92
N VAL A 30 -54.85 33.68 -43.99
CA VAL A 30 -54.42 33.06 -42.75
C VAL A 30 -54.30 31.56 -42.98
N TYR A 31 -53.17 30.99 -42.58
CA TYR A 31 -52.90 29.56 -42.64
C TYR A 31 -52.47 29.06 -41.26
N THR A 32 -52.41 27.75 -41.12
CA THR A 32 -51.90 27.06 -39.94
C THR A 32 -50.83 26.06 -40.37
N GLN A 33 -49.68 26.07 -39.69
CA GLN A 33 -48.55 25.22 -40.01
C GLN A 33 -47.76 24.87 -38.75
N HIS A 34 -47.22 23.65 -38.73
CA HIS A 34 -46.21 23.20 -37.78
C HIS A 34 -44.86 23.82 -38.11
N VAL A 35 -44.27 24.51 -37.14
CA VAL A 35 -42.99 25.22 -37.28
C VAL A 35 -42.11 24.86 -36.09
N ALA A 36 -40.84 24.57 -36.38
CA ALA A 36 -39.80 24.42 -35.36
C ALA A 36 -39.49 25.80 -34.75
N VAL A 37 -39.70 25.92 -33.44
CA VAL A 37 -39.38 27.10 -32.64
C VAL A 37 -38.14 26.79 -31.82
N ASP A 38 -37.09 27.60 -31.95
CA ASP A 38 -35.85 27.46 -31.20
C ASP A 38 -36.05 27.98 -29.77
N VAL A 39 -35.83 27.11 -28.79
CA VAL A 39 -35.83 27.46 -27.36
C VAL A 39 -34.44 27.91 -26.95
N LEU A 40 -34.31 29.14 -26.46
CA LEU A 40 -33.12 29.63 -25.79
C LEU A 40 -33.32 29.54 -24.27
N TRP A 41 -32.52 28.70 -23.60
CA TRP A 41 -32.58 28.56 -22.15
C TRP A 41 -31.91 29.74 -21.44
N VAL A 42 -32.67 30.41 -20.57
CA VAL A 42 -32.17 31.44 -19.64
C VAL A 42 -32.18 30.91 -18.21
N ASN A 43 -31.41 31.53 -17.31
CA ASN A 43 -31.29 31.13 -15.90
C ASN A 43 -30.85 29.66 -15.68
N VAL A 44 -30.02 29.11 -16.59
CA VAL A 44 -29.40 27.80 -16.39
C VAL A 44 -28.52 27.83 -15.13
N PRO A 45 -28.68 26.88 -14.18
CA PRO A 45 -27.83 26.82 -12.99
C PRO A 45 -26.34 26.80 -13.33
N SER A 46 -25.51 27.51 -12.56
CA SER A 46 -24.06 27.62 -12.83
C SER A 46 -23.31 26.29 -12.74
N ASN A 47 -23.89 25.30 -12.07
CA ASN A 47 -23.39 23.94 -11.93
C ASN A 47 -23.89 22.99 -13.03
N VAL A 48 -24.57 23.49 -14.07
CA VAL A 48 -25.16 22.69 -15.15
C VAL A 48 -24.72 23.23 -16.50
N LYS A 49 -24.21 22.36 -17.37
CA LYS A 49 -23.86 22.70 -18.76
C LYS A 49 -24.66 21.85 -19.73
N LEU A 50 -25.37 22.49 -20.66
CA LEU A 50 -26.15 21.80 -21.70
C LEU A 50 -25.22 21.16 -22.75
N LYS A 51 -25.42 19.89 -23.09
CA LYS A 51 -24.57 19.15 -24.05
C LYS A 51 -24.85 19.49 -25.51
N ASP A 52 -26.12 19.61 -25.88
CA ASP A 52 -26.56 19.75 -27.28
C ASP A 52 -26.62 21.22 -27.75
N GLY A 53 -25.97 22.14 -27.02
CA GLY A 53 -26.06 23.58 -27.27
C GLY A 53 -27.33 24.23 -26.73
N LEU A 54 -27.50 25.52 -27.01
CA LEU A 54 -28.53 26.37 -26.42
C LEU A 54 -29.93 26.24 -27.05
N SER A 55 -30.08 25.53 -28.18
CA SER A 55 -31.32 25.55 -28.99
C SER A 55 -31.99 24.18 -29.05
N TYR A 56 -33.09 24.01 -28.32
CA TYR A 56 -34.01 22.89 -28.51
C TYR A 56 -35.13 23.31 -29.47
N GLN A 57 -35.46 22.49 -30.46
CA GLN A 57 -36.54 22.81 -31.39
C GLN A 57 -37.86 22.23 -30.90
N LEU A 58 -38.82 23.12 -30.63
CA LEU A 58 -40.19 22.78 -30.32
C LEU A 58 -41.02 22.78 -31.58
N ASP A 59 -41.71 21.68 -31.86
CA ASP A 59 -42.76 21.68 -32.88
C ASP A 59 -44.01 22.39 -32.34
N VAL A 60 -44.34 23.53 -32.95
CA VAL A 60 -45.45 24.40 -32.55
C VAL A 60 -46.33 24.67 -33.75
N GLU A 61 -47.63 24.48 -33.57
CA GLU A 61 -48.64 24.87 -34.55
C GLU A 61 -48.86 26.39 -34.46
N LEU A 62 -48.42 27.10 -35.49
CA LEU A 62 -48.58 28.54 -35.63
C LEU A 62 -49.64 28.85 -36.68
N THR A 63 -50.58 29.73 -36.33
CA THR A 63 -51.58 30.28 -37.24
C THR A 63 -51.30 31.76 -37.48
N GLY A 64 -51.08 32.14 -38.74
CA GLY A 64 -50.70 33.50 -39.11
C GLY A 64 -50.92 33.77 -40.59
N ASN A 65 -50.58 34.98 -41.06
CA ASN A 65 -50.58 35.22 -42.50
C ASN A 65 -49.50 34.38 -43.19
N GLY A 66 -49.70 34.07 -44.46
CA GLY A 66 -48.76 33.26 -45.24
C GLY A 66 -47.33 33.82 -45.24
N PHE A 67 -47.15 35.15 -45.27
CA PHE A 67 -45.82 35.78 -45.22
C PHE A 67 -45.08 35.53 -43.89
N ASN A 68 -45.76 35.63 -42.75
CA ASN A 68 -45.14 35.39 -41.44
C ASN A 68 -44.79 33.91 -41.27
N LEU A 69 -45.65 33.00 -41.74
CA LEU A 69 -45.39 31.55 -41.66
C LEU A 69 -44.28 31.11 -42.61
N LEU A 70 -44.21 31.69 -43.81
CA LEU A 70 -43.08 31.49 -44.72
C LEU A 70 -41.77 31.92 -44.07
N LYS A 71 -41.76 33.11 -43.43
CA LYS A 71 -40.59 33.60 -42.69
C LYS A 71 -40.19 32.62 -41.58
N ALA A 72 -41.16 32.15 -40.80
CA ALA A 72 -40.93 31.21 -39.70
C ALA A 72 -40.41 29.84 -40.17
N SER A 73 -40.80 29.42 -41.38
CA SER A 73 -40.34 28.17 -41.99
C SER A 73 -38.89 28.24 -42.48
N TYR A 74 -38.39 29.43 -42.82
CA TYR A 74 -36.99 29.66 -43.24
C TYR A 74 -36.08 30.07 -42.08
N VAL A 75 -36.63 30.78 -41.10
CA VAL A 75 -35.91 31.25 -39.91
C VAL A 75 -36.77 30.92 -38.71
N ALA A 76 -36.35 29.91 -37.95
CA ALA A 76 -37.02 29.47 -36.75
C ALA A 76 -37.21 30.65 -35.77
N PRO A 77 -38.43 30.90 -35.27
CA PRO A 77 -38.64 31.85 -34.19
C PRO A 77 -37.87 31.41 -32.94
N ILE A 78 -37.25 32.36 -32.24
CA ILE A 78 -36.54 32.08 -30.98
C ILE A 78 -37.43 32.49 -29.81
N VAL A 79 -37.52 31.65 -28.79
CA VAL A 79 -38.22 31.94 -27.53
C VAL A 79 -37.31 31.71 -26.33
N GLU A 80 -37.31 32.66 -25.40
CA GLU A 80 -36.55 32.55 -24.17
C GLU A 80 -37.38 31.83 -23.11
N LEU A 81 -36.83 30.73 -22.56
CA LEU A 81 -37.48 29.95 -21.50
C LEU A 81 -36.58 29.85 -20.28
N ASP A 82 -37.17 30.09 -19.11
CA ASP A 82 -36.48 29.95 -17.83
C ASP A 82 -36.28 28.47 -17.50
N PHE A 83 -35.01 28.06 -17.44
CA PHE A 83 -34.61 26.69 -17.18
C PHE A 83 -35.13 26.19 -15.83
N GLN A 84 -34.98 26.97 -14.77
CA GLN A 84 -35.37 26.57 -13.41
C GLN A 84 -36.88 26.48 -13.24
N LYS A 85 -37.64 27.20 -14.06
CA LYS A 85 -39.11 27.18 -14.02
C LYS A 85 -39.72 26.02 -14.79
N TYR A 86 -39.18 25.69 -15.97
CA TYR A 86 -39.79 24.76 -16.91
C TYR A 86 -39.11 23.40 -16.98
N VAL A 87 -37.90 23.27 -16.42
CA VAL A 87 -37.15 22.01 -16.38
C VAL A 87 -37.15 21.48 -14.96
N TYR A 88 -37.48 20.21 -14.79
CA TYR A 88 -37.45 19.52 -13.50
C TYR A 88 -36.48 18.34 -13.53
N LYS A 89 -35.93 17.99 -12.37
CA LYS A 89 -34.95 16.91 -12.20
C LYS A 89 -35.60 15.69 -11.55
N ASN A 90 -35.54 14.53 -12.22
CA ASN A 90 -35.94 13.23 -11.68
C ASN A 90 -34.97 12.14 -12.17
N GLY A 91 -33.76 12.13 -11.62
CA GLY A 91 -32.62 11.43 -12.24
C GLY A 91 -32.02 12.32 -13.33
N ASP A 92 -32.69 12.40 -14.47
CA ASP A 92 -32.35 13.30 -15.59
C ASP A 92 -33.14 14.62 -15.53
N TYR A 93 -32.75 15.59 -16.36
CA TYR A 93 -33.49 16.83 -16.57
C TYR A 93 -34.56 16.61 -17.64
N PHE A 94 -35.80 16.97 -17.31
CA PHE A 94 -36.96 16.81 -18.17
C PHE A 94 -37.67 18.13 -18.40
N PHE A 95 -38.13 18.32 -19.63
CA PHE A 95 -38.92 19.46 -20.06
C PHE A 95 -40.24 18.99 -20.66
N ASP A 96 -41.34 19.52 -20.14
CA ASP A 96 -42.69 19.32 -20.69
C ASP A 96 -43.07 20.53 -21.57
N PRO A 97 -43.14 20.38 -22.90
CA PRO A 97 -43.45 21.49 -23.79
C PRO A 97 -44.87 22.08 -23.59
N LYS A 98 -45.83 21.33 -23.02
CA LYS A 98 -47.16 21.89 -22.74
C LYS A 98 -47.12 23.01 -21.71
N SER A 99 -46.18 22.93 -20.78
CA SER A 99 -46.03 23.89 -19.68
C SER A 99 -45.69 25.30 -20.16
N VAL A 100 -45.14 25.45 -21.37
CA VAL A 100 -44.65 26.74 -21.91
C VAL A 100 -45.65 27.48 -22.79
N MET A 101 -46.86 26.95 -22.97
CA MET A 101 -47.92 27.56 -23.78
C MET A 101 -48.16 29.05 -23.46
N GLY A 102 -48.12 29.42 -22.18
CA GLY A 102 -48.27 30.82 -21.76
C GLY A 102 -47.09 31.71 -22.18
N SER A 103 -45.86 31.19 -22.13
CA SER A 103 -44.65 31.92 -22.53
C SER A 103 -44.60 32.10 -24.05
N LEU A 104 -44.89 31.03 -24.80
CA LEU A 104 -45.00 31.06 -26.27
C LEU A 104 -46.02 32.12 -26.70
N LYS A 105 -47.22 32.13 -26.09
CA LYS A 105 -48.26 33.12 -26.37
C LYS A 105 -47.77 34.54 -26.12
N THR A 106 -47.00 34.77 -25.06
CA THR A 106 -46.51 36.11 -24.73
C THR A 106 -45.45 36.61 -25.73
N GLN A 107 -44.57 35.73 -26.20
CA GLN A 107 -43.43 36.11 -27.04
C GLN A 107 -43.77 36.12 -28.54
N LEU A 108 -44.67 35.25 -29.00
CA LEU A 108 -44.98 35.07 -30.43
C LEU A 108 -46.33 35.68 -30.86
N SER A 109 -47.18 36.15 -29.93
CA SER A 109 -48.53 36.65 -30.23
C SER A 109 -48.59 37.79 -31.24
N ASN A 110 -47.52 38.57 -31.37
CA ASN A 110 -47.47 39.72 -32.27
C ASN A 110 -47.60 39.30 -33.75
N ASN A 111 -47.16 38.09 -34.10
CA ASN A 111 -47.12 37.62 -35.48
C ASN A 111 -47.93 36.34 -35.72
N TYR A 112 -48.22 35.57 -34.66
CA TYR A 112 -48.83 34.24 -34.74
C TYR A 112 -49.84 34.02 -33.62
N LYS A 113 -50.91 33.28 -33.90
CA LYS A 113 -51.70 32.58 -32.89
C LYS A 113 -51.08 31.19 -32.70
N ILE A 114 -50.98 30.74 -31.45
CA ILE A 114 -50.42 29.43 -31.12
C ILE A 114 -51.56 28.46 -30.86
N GLY A 115 -51.53 27.34 -31.59
CA GLY A 115 -52.45 26.21 -31.46
C GLY A 115 -51.84 25.13 -30.56
N TYR A 116 -51.52 24.00 -31.17
CA TYR A 116 -50.85 22.86 -30.56
C TYR A 116 -49.34 23.09 -30.29
N VAL A 117 -48.84 22.45 -29.24
CA VAL A 117 -47.41 22.28 -28.93
C VAL A 117 -47.22 20.79 -28.64
N SER A 118 -46.11 20.22 -29.10
CA SER A 118 -45.78 18.80 -28.87
C SER A 118 -46.04 18.35 -27.41
N GLU A 119 -46.57 17.14 -27.25
CA GLU A 119 -46.84 16.56 -25.92
C GLU A 119 -45.72 15.66 -25.41
N GLU A 120 -44.70 15.41 -26.24
CA GLU A 120 -43.62 14.51 -25.89
C GLU A 120 -42.68 15.14 -24.86
N LEU A 121 -42.46 14.42 -23.76
CA LEU A 121 -41.50 14.81 -22.73
C LEU A 121 -40.09 14.79 -23.32
N ILE A 122 -39.37 15.90 -23.19
CA ILE A 122 -38.01 16.05 -23.74
C ILE A 122 -36.99 15.85 -22.62
N THR A 123 -36.05 14.92 -22.81
CA THR A 123 -34.88 14.78 -21.93
C THR A 123 -33.81 15.78 -22.32
N ILE A 124 -33.41 16.64 -21.40
CA ILE A 124 -32.32 17.60 -21.57
C ILE A 124 -31.02 16.96 -21.10
N LYS A 125 -30.08 16.79 -22.03
CA LYS A 125 -28.75 16.26 -21.73
C LYS A 125 -27.87 17.37 -21.14
N VAL A 126 -27.39 17.14 -19.92
CA VAL A 126 -26.51 18.08 -19.22
C VAL A 126 -25.28 17.39 -18.67
N ASP A 127 -24.22 18.17 -18.44
CA ASP A 127 -23.14 17.85 -17.51
C ASP A 127 -23.35 18.65 -16.23
N GLU A 128 -23.42 17.96 -15.10
CA GLU A 128 -23.44 18.59 -13.79
C GLU A 128 -22.02 18.71 -13.26
N PHE A 129 -21.67 19.88 -12.74
CA PHE A 129 -20.40 20.13 -12.09
C PHE A 129 -20.65 20.31 -10.60
N ILE A 130 -20.02 19.48 -9.78
CA ILE A 130 -20.02 19.69 -8.34
C ILE A 130 -18.70 20.31 -7.92
N SER A 131 -18.71 21.00 -6.78
CA SER A 131 -17.51 21.40 -6.07
C SER A 131 -17.51 20.75 -4.70
N LYS A 132 -16.41 20.08 -4.36
CA LYS A 132 -16.28 19.35 -3.09
C LYS A 132 -14.89 19.55 -2.51
N LYS A 133 -14.81 19.66 -1.18
CA LYS A 133 -13.53 19.66 -0.48
C LYS A 133 -13.11 18.21 -0.20
N VAL A 134 -11.91 17.84 -0.64
CA VAL A 134 -11.35 16.50 -0.50
C VAL A 134 -10.00 16.54 0.21
N SER A 135 -9.69 15.48 0.95
CA SER A 135 -8.42 15.38 1.68
C SER A 135 -7.33 14.82 0.79
N LEU A 136 -6.08 15.23 1.01
CA LEU A 136 -4.94 14.72 0.27
C LEU A 136 -4.31 13.51 0.97
N LYS A 137 -3.97 12.48 0.20
CA LYS A 137 -3.25 11.30 0.72
C LYS A 137 -2.00 11.04 -0.11
N SER A 138 -0.86 10.93 0.56
CA SER A 138 0.41 10.71 -0.11
C SER A 138 0.57 9.25 -0.52
N LYS A 139 1.02 9.03 -1.76
CA LYS A 139 1.64 7.79 -2.26
C LYS A 139 3.15 7.96 -2.50
N ILE A 140 3.71 9.08 -2.08
CA ILE A 140 5.12 9.43 -2.26
C ILE A 140 5.96 8.61 -1.28
N LYS A 141 6.94 7.88 -1.79
CA LYS A 141 7.86 7.12 -0.96
C LYS A 141 8.99 8.02 -0.49
N THR A 142 9.29 7.97 0.80
CA THR A 142 10.41 8.71 1.42
C THR A 142 11.51 7.73 1.81
N VAL A 143 12.75 8.10 1.51
CA VAL A 143 13.95 7.32 1.83
C VAL A 143 14.89 8.23 2.61
N TYR A 144 15.18 7.89 3.86
CA TYR A 144 16.06 8.67 4.72
C TYR A 144 17.50 8.17 4.58
N GLU A 145 18.47 9.08 4.57
CA GLU A 145 19.88 8.70 4.72
C GLU A 145 20.18 8.28 6.17
N ASP A 146 21.25 7.49 6.37
CA ASP A 146 21.54 6.72 7.59
C ASP A 146 21.44 7.51 8.91
N ASN A 147 21.70 8.81 8.90
CA ASN A 147 21.67 9.66 10.10
C ASN A 147 20.38 10.47 10.27
N TYR A 148 19.38 10.31 9.39
CA TYR A 148 18.11 11.03 9.45
C TYR A 148 16.96 10.10 9.80
N LEU A 149 16.14 10.50 10.77
CA LEU A 149 14.91 9.79 11.12
C LEU A 149 13.68 10.70 10.99
N PRO A 150 12.50 10.14 10.63
CA PRO A 150 11.26 10.91 10.59
C PRO A 150 10.89 11.43 11.99
N VAL A 151 10.59 12.72 12.10
CA VAL A 151 10.02 13.30 13.34
C VAL A 151 8.52 13.10 13.39
N VAL A 152 7.86 13.26 12.24
CA VAL A 152 6.43 13.06 12.04
C VAL A 152 6.19 12.48 10.65
N SER A 153 5.04 11.83 10.47
CA SER A 153 4.62 11.40 9.14
C SER A 153 4.52 12.61 8.19
N PRO A 154 5.05 12.51 6.96
CA PRO A 154 4.91 13.57 5.98
C PRO A 154 3.46 13.97 5.72
N TYR A 155 3.22 15.26 5.49
CA TYR A 155 1.88 15.81 5.36
C TYR A 155 1.82 16.92 4.31
N PHE A 156 0.62 17.25 3.85
CA PHE A 156 0.39 18.32 2.88
C PHE A 156 -0.01 19.62 3.56
N ILE A 157 0.37 20.75 2.94
CA ILE A 157 -0.13 22.09 3.27
C ILE A 157 -0.65 22.74 1.97
N PRO A 158 -1.95 23.04 1.87
CA PRO A 158 -3.02 22.59 2.77
C PRO A 158 -3.20 21.06 2.76
N ASP A 159 -3.83 20.52 3.80
CA ASP A 159 -4.15 19.08 3.92
C ASP A 159 -5.29 18.62 3.00
N SER A 160 -5.95 19.57 2.36
CA SER A 160 -7.19 19.39 1.61
C SER A 160 -7.33 20.46 0.53
N VAL A 161 -8.02 20.11 -0.55
CA VAL A 161 -8.25 20.98 -1.71
C VAL A 161 -9.71 20.92 -2.13
N VAL A 162 -10.17 21.95 -2.83
CA VAL A 162 -11.48 21.95 -3.47
C VAL A 162 -11.33 21.46 -4.89
N ILE A 163 -12.02 20.37 -5.22
CA ILE A 163 -12.11 19.85 -6.58
C ILE A 163 -13.44 20.26 -7.21
N THR A 164 -13.42 20.59 -8.49
CA THR A 164 -14.61 20.91 -9.29
C THR A 164 -14.57 20.15 -10.61
N GLY A 165 -15.61 19.38 -10.90
CA GLY A 165 -15.62 18.46 -12.04
C GLY A 165 -16.99 17.82 -12.22
N ASN A 166 -17.11 16.98 -13.25
CA ASN A 166 -18.36 16.29 -13.58
C ASN A 166 -18.83 15.42 -12.38
N ASP A 167 -20.11 15.50 -12.01
CA ASP A 167 -20.70 14.74 -10.88
C ASP A 167 -20.33 13.25 -10.93
N LEU A 168 -20.36 12.65 -12.12
CA LEU A 168 -20.04 11.23 -12.31
C LEU A 168 -18.59 10.86 -11.94
N LEU A 169 -17.65 11.82 -11.99
CA LEU A 169 -16.23 11.59 -11.71
C LEU A 169 -15.85 11.88 -10.26
N ILE A 170 -16.49 12.88 -9.62
CA ILE A 170 -16.03 13.41 -8.33
C ILE A 170 -16.95 13.12 -7.15
N LYS A 171 -18.17 12.63 -7.39
CA LYS A 171 -19.16 12.39 -6.32
C LYS A 171 -18.64 11.45 -5.24
N ASP A 172 -18.05 10.34 -5.65
CA ASP A 172 -17.52 9.30 -4.75
C ASP A 172 -16.04 9.53 -4.37
N LEU A 173 -15.44 10.64 -4.80
CA LEU A 173 -14.06 10.98 -4.48
C LEU A 173 -14.02 11.76 -3.16
N ASP A 174 -13.60 11.10 -2.07
CA ASP A 174 -13.37 11.75 -0.76
C ASP A 174 -11.89 12.09 -0.51
N ILE A 175 -11.00 11.32 -1.15
CA ILE A 175 -9.55 11.40 -0.99
C ILE A 175 -8.91 11.54 -2.36
N LEU A 176 -7.99 12.50 -2.48
CA LEU A 176 -7.16 12.69 -3.67
C LEU A 176 -5.77 12.09 -3.39
N GLU A 177 -5.40 11.06 -4.14
CA GLU A 177 -4.12 10.35 -3.95
C GLU A 177 -3.00 11.01 -4.77
N VAL A 178 -2.05 11.62 -4.08
CA VAL A 178 -0.94 12.34 -4.71
C VAL A 178 0.25 11.39 -4.87
N SER A 179 0.60 11.08 -6.12
CA SER A 179 1.78 10.29 -6.48
C SER A 179 2.86 11.21 -7.06
N HIS A 180 4.09 11.06 -6.60
CA HIS A 180 5.24 11.85 -7.05
C HIS A 180 6.51 10.99 -6.96
N THR A 181 7.60 11.43 -7.57
CA THR A 181 8.93 10.80 -7.46
C THR A 181 9.36 10.64 -6.01
N ASP A 182 10.02 9.51 -5.72
CA ASP A 182 10.59 9.20 -4.41
C ASP A 182 11.50 10.32 -3.92
N VAL A 183 11.42 10.63 -2.62
CA VAL A 183 12.18 11.73 -2.01
C VAL A 183 13.24 11.17 -1.08
N ALA A 184 14.50 11.42 -1.42
CA ALA A 184 15.64 11.17 -0.55
C ALA A 184 15.78 12.32 0.47
N ILE A 185 15.85 11.97 1.76
CA ILE A 185 15.93 12.93 2.87
C ILE A 185 17.36 13.01 3.36
N LYS A 186 17.98 14.16 3.13
CA LYS A 186 19.34 14.52 3.53
C LYS A 186 19.40 15.78 4.39
N ASP A 187 18.24 16.25 4.82
CA ASP A 187 18.06 17.49 5.57
C ASP A 187 16.88 17.34 6.52
N THR A 188 16.89 18.14 7.59
CA THR A 188 15.90 18.21 8.67
C THR A 188 14.53 18.69 8.20
N LEU A 189 14.48 19.48 7.12
CA LEU A 189 13.24 19.96 6.52
C LEU A 189 13.32 19.88 4.99
N VAL A 190 12.45 19.07 4.40
CA VAL A 190 12.30 18.99 2.94
C VAL A 190 10.87 19.38 2.59
N ILE A 191 10.72 20.38 1.72
CA ILE A 191 9.43 20.81 1.18
C ILE A 191 9.45 20.54 -0.32
N LYS A 192 8.43 19.84 -0.82
CA LYS A 192 8.19 19.62 -2.24
C LYS A 192 6.93 20.35 -2.67
N HIS A 193 7.07 21.28 -3.61
CA HIS A 193 5.93 21.93 -4.26
C HIS A 193 5.37 21.00 -5.33
N ILE A 194 4.08 20.68 -5.26
CA ILE A 194 3.40 19.76 -6.16
C ILE A 194 2.24 20.50 -6.83
N ASP A 195 2.23 20.49 -8.16
CA ASP A 195 1.09 20.96 -8.96
C ASP A 195 0.12 19.78 -9.20
N LEU A 196 -1.07 19.89 -8.63
CA LEU A 196 -2.12 18.88 -8.74
C LEU A 196 -2.80 18.88 -10.11
N VAL A 197 -2.67 19.95 -10.90
CA VAL A 197 -3.29 20.04 -12.24
C VAL A 197 -2.65 19.04 -13.20
N GLU A 198 -1.35 18.77 -13.07
CA GLU A 198 -0.66 17.77 -13.89
C GLU A 198 -1.15 16.34 -13.62
N LEU A 199 -1.58 16.07 -12.39
CA LEU A 199 -2.05 14.75 -11.96
C LEU A 199 -3.52 14.50 -12.35
N TYR A 200 -4.31 15.57 -12.44
CA TYR A 200 -5.76 15.50 -12.65
C TYR A 200 -6.24 16.52 -13.69
N PRO A 201 -5.99 16.30 -15.00
CA PRO A 201 -6.30 17.30 -16.03
C PRO A 201 -7.80 17.54 -16.25
N ASP A 202 -8.65 16.56 -15.93
CA ASP A 202 -10.10 16.63 -16.15
C ASP A 202 -10.88 17.28 -14.99
N ILE A 203 -10.19 17.66 -13.91
CA ILE A 203 -10.78 18.20 -12.69
C ILE A 203 -10.08 19.51 -12.35
N LYS A 204 -10.86 20.57 -12.12
CA LYS A 204 -10.30 21.82 -11.60
C LYS A 204 -9.99 21.64 -10.11
N VAL A 205 -8.75 21.88 -9.70
CA VAL A 205 -8.30 21.77 -8.30
C VAL A 205 -7.89 23.15 -7.77
N GLU A 206 -8.35 23.50 -6.57
CA GLU A 206 -8.09 24.80 -5.94
C GLU A 206 -7.80 24.65 -4.42
N PRO A 207 -6.62 25.07 -3.92
CA PRO A 207 -5.46 25.53 -4.70
C PRO A 207 -4.87 24.40 -5.56
N SER A 208 -4.32 24.76 -6.72
CA SER A 208 -3.66 23.80 -7.61
C SER A 208 -2.30 23.35 -7.09
N ASN A 209 -1.62 24.22 -6.34
CA ASN A 209 -0.30 23.93 -5.77
C ASN A 209 -0.41 23.62 -4.28
N VAL A 210 0.30 22.58 -3.86
CA VAL A 210 0.37 22.14 -2.47
C VAL A 210 1.80 21.82 -2.07
N ASP A 211 2.13 22.05 -0.80
CA ASP A 211 3.43 21.74 -0.24
C ASP A 211 3.39 20.38 0.45
N TYR A 212 4.22 19.45 0.01
CA TYR A 212 4.46 18.20 0.73
C TYR A 212 5.66 18.38 1.66
N VAL A 213 5.39 18.37 2.97
CA VAL A 213 6.34 18.70 4.02
C VAL A 213 6.83 17.42 4.70
N ILE A 214 8.15 17.27 4.77
CA ILE A 214 8.83 16.16 5.40
C ILE A 214 9.78 16.73 6.45
N LYS A 215 9.60 16.31 7.71
CA LYS A 215 10.43 16.72 8.83
C LYS A 215 11.25 15.54 9.34
N SER A 216 12.55 15.74 9.47
CA SER A 216 13.48 14.74 9.96
C SER A 216 14.41 15.32 11.02
N ALA A 217 15.04 14.45 11.81
CA ALA A 217 16.04 14.82 12.80
C ALA A 217 17.34 14.08 12.53
N VAL A 218 18.46 14.77 12.75
CA VAL A 218 19.80 14.18 12.70
C VAL A 218 20.04 13.43 14.00
N MET A 219 20.46 12.17 13.90
CA MET A 219 20.91 11.37 15.04
C MET A 219 22.39 11.62 15.33
N THR A 220 22.76 11.55 16.60
CA THR A 220 24.15 11.61 17.05
C THR A 220 24.39 10.62 18.20
N GLU A 221 25.64 10.18 18.33
CA GLU A 221 26.08 9.28 19.39
C GLU A 221 26.81 10.06 20.49
N GLY A 222 26.51 9.74 21.75
CA GLY A 222 27.24 10.20 22.92
C GLY A 222 27.70 9.03 23.78
N ALA A 223 28.61 9.28 24.71
CA ALA A 223 29.08 8.26 25.64
C ALA A 223 29.30 8.86 27.04
N PHE A 224 28.85 8.15 28.07
CA PHE A 224 29.12 8.46 29.47
C PHE A 224 29.68 7.26 30.21
N MET A 225 30.54 7.53 31.21
CA MET A 225 30.89 6.53 32.22
C MET A 225 29.85 6.59 33.33
N VAL A 226 29.06 5.53 33.48
CA VAL A 226 27.96 5.46 34.44
C VAL A 226 28.37 4.58 35.63
N PRO A 227 28.29 5.08 36.87
CA PRO A 227 28.62 4.29 38.05
C PRO A 227 27.61 3.15 38.26
N VAL A 228 28.11 1.99 38.72
CA VAL A 228 27.29 0.80 38.94
C VAL A 228 26.87 0.70 40.41
N ASP A 229 25.56 0.71 40.65
CA ASP A 229 24.97 0.53 41.98
C ASP A 229 24.61 -0.94 42.26
N VAL A 230 24.78 -1.40 43.50
CA VAL A 230 24.28 -2.72 43.94
C VAL A 230 22.90 -2.56 44.59
N ILE A 231 21.92 -3.32 44.11
CA ILE A 231 20.58 -3.42 44.72
C ILE A 231 20.41 -4.75 45.46
N ASN A 232 19.49 -4.80 46.43
CA ASN A 232 19.19 -5.99 47.24
C ASN A 232 20.36 -6.59 48.04
N ASN A 233 21.37 -5.78 48.37
CA ASN A 233 22.53 -6.24 49.14
C ASN A 233 22.12 -6.76 50.53
N LYS A 234 22.74 -7.84 51.00
CA LYS A 234 22.52 -8.38 52.35
C LYS A 234 23.20 -7.50 53.40
N ASP A 235 22.51 -7.29 54.53
CA ASP A 235 23.08 -6.62 55.69
C ASP A 235 24.40 -7.32 56.11
N ASN A 236 25.47 -6.53 56.28
CA ASN A 236 26.84 -6.97 56.62
C ASN A 236 27.65 -7.67 55.51
N VAL A 237 27.31 -7.54 54.22
CA VAL A 237 28.16 -8.00 53.11
C VAL A 237 28.73 -6.81 52.31
N ALA A 238 30.06 -6.74 52.20
CA ALA A 238 30.74 -5.75 51.37
C ALA A 238 30.97 -6.32 49.97
N VAL A 239 30.26 -5.78 48.97
CA VAL A 239 30.38 -6.17 47.56
C VAL A 239 31.33 -5.20 46.86
N LYS A 240 32.36 -5.73 46.18
CA LYS A 240 33.29 -4.93 45.37
C LYS A 240 33.02 -5.20 43.89
N ILE A 241 32.53 -4.19 43.18
CA ILE A 241 32.26 -4.28 41.74
C ILE A 241 33.55 -3.90 40.98
N ILE A 242 33.93 -4.73 40.01
CA ILE A 242 35.05 -4.47 39.11
C ILE A 242 34.61 -4.83 37.68
N PRO A 243 34.49 -3.86 36.75
CA PRO A 243 34.71 -2.41 36.92
C PRO A 243 33.56 -1.73 37.70
N SER A 244 33.86 -0.64 38.43
CA SER A 244 32.85 0.12 39.21
C SER A 244 32.01 1.08 38.37
N GLU A 245 32.33 1.22 37.08
CA GLU A 245 31.64 2.05 36.11
C GLU A 245 31.50 1.26 34.79
N VAL A 246 30.44 1.53 34.05
CA VAL A 246 30.19 1.01 32.71
C VAL A 246 30.15 2.16 31.71
N GLU A 247 30.77 1.97 30.55
CA GLU A 247 30.65 2.93 29.45
C GLU A 247 29.28 2.72 28.79
N VAL A 248 28.45 3.76 28.74
CA VAL A 248 27.13 3.76 28.09
C VAL A 248 27.19 4.66 26.87
N VAL A 249 27.15 4.07 25.69
CA VAL A 249 27.02 4.74 24.39
C VAL A 249 25.54 4.89 24.08
N PHE A 250 25.07 6.09 23.79
CA PHE A 250 23.65 6.37 23.54
C PHE A 250 23.44 7.10 22.22
N ASN A 251 22.28 6.86 21.58
CA ASN A 251 21.82 7.59 20.41
C ASN A 251 20.74 8.60 20.80
N CYS A 252 20.79 9.80 20.27
CA CYS A 252 19.79 10.84 20.49
C CYS A 252 19.69 11.79 19.29
N LYS A 253 18.69 12.67 19.31
CA LYS A 253 18.64 13.79 18.34
C LYS A 253 19.78 14.74 18.66
N LEU A 254 20.48 15.22 17.63
CA LEU A 254 21.60 16.16 17.77
C LEU A 254 21.24 17.42 18.59
N GLN A 255 19.98 17.87 18.52
CA GLN A 255 19.48 19.04 19.26
C GLN A 255 19.28 18.78 20.76
N GLU A 256 19.13 17.52 21.16
CA GLU A 256 18.87 17.08 22.53
C GLU A 256 20.16 16.60 23.22
N TYR A 257 21.27 16.47 22.48
CA TYR A 257 22.57 15.98 22.96
C TYR A 257 23.09 16.72 24.21
N GLU A 258 23.13 18.05 24.15
CA GLU A 258 23.59 18.92 25.26
C GLU A 258 22.64 18.89 26.47
N MET A 259 21.46 18.28 26.34
CA MET A 259 20.47 18.15 27.41
C MET A 259 20.46 16.77 28.07
N ILE A 260 21.36 15.89 27.66
CA ILE A 260 21.51 14.53 28.20
C ILE A 260 22.75 14.51 29.11
N ASP A 261 22.56 14.02 30.32
CA ASP A 261 23.59 13.96 31.35
C ASP A 261 23.78 12.53 31.88
N VAL A 262 24.88 12.26 32.59
CA VAL A 262 25.12 10.94 33.20
C VAL A 262 23.97 10.50 34.12
N THR A 263 23.28 11.45 34.76
CA THR A 263 22.12 11.18 35.62
C THR A 263 20.89 10.64 34.89
N ASP A 264 20.84 10.74 33.55
CA ASP A 264 19.80 10.14 32.71
C ASP A 264 19.97 8.62 32.52
N PHE A 265 21.03 8.05 33.09
CA PHE A 265 21.35 6.63 33.03
C PHE A 265 21.52 6.08 34.44
N LYS A 266 21.05 4.85 34.65
CA LYS A 266 21.27 4.15 35.92
C LYS A 266 21.74 2.73 35.67
N ALA A 267 22.99 2.45 35.99
CA ALA A 267 23.55 1.11 35.94
C ALA A 267 23.39 0.41 37.30
N VAL A 268 22.77 -0.78 37.32
CA VAL A 268 22.52 -1.56 38.53
C VAL A 268 22.96 -3.01 38.38
N VAL A 269 23.36 -3.60 39.50
CA VAL A 269 23.62 -5.03 39.67
C VAL A 269 22.73 -5.54 40.81
N ASP A 270 21.94 -6.58 40.56
CA ASP A 270 21.13 -7.21 41.61
C ASP A 270 21.97 -8.24 42.38
N TYR A 271 22.07 -8.05 43.69
CA TYR A 271 22.76 -8.98 44.57
C TYR A 271 22.12 -10.38 44.55
N ASN A 272 20.81 -10.50 44.32
CA ASN A 272 20.14 -11.81 44.31
C ASN A 272 20.50 -12.66 43.09
N ASP A 273 21.04 -12.05 42.03
CA ASP A 273 21.47 -12.75 40.81
C ASP A 273 22.85 -13.41 40.98
N LEU A 274 23.46 -13.31 42.15
CA LEU A 274 24.67 -14.03 42.53
C LEU A 274 24.41 -15.55 42.60
N SER A 275 24.78 -16.27 41.55
CA SER A 275 24.87 -17.74 41.57
C SER A 275 26.09 -18.24 42.37
N GLU A 276 26.14 -19.53 42.74
CA GLU A 276 27.23 -20.12 43.54
C GLU A 276 28.64 -19.95 42.91
N ASP A 277 28.71 -19.65 41.61
CA ASP A 277 29.92 -19.21 40.91
C ASP A 277 30.06 -17.68 40.95
N TYR A 278 30.81 -17.18 41.94
CA TYR A 278 31.02 -15.77 42.31
C TYR A 278 31.67 -14.84 41.25
N ASN A 279 31.77 -15.23 39.97
CA ASN A 279 32.69 -14.59 39.03
C ASN A 279 32.08 -13.73 37.92
N LEU A 280 30.77 -13.80 37.64
CA LEU A 280 30.14 -13.02 36.57
C LEU A 280 28.70 -12.63 36.95
N ILE A 281 28.44 -11.34 37.14
CA ILE A 281 27.08 -10.80 37.33
C ILE A 281 26.77 -9.83 36.18
N THR A 282 25.52 -9.83 35.76
CA THR A 282 24.92 -8.91 34.78
C THR A 282 24.78 -7.51 35.34
N THR A 283 25.29 -6.51 34.61
CA THR A 283 24.98 -5.09 34.85
C THR A 283 23.83 -4.69 33.94
N ASP A 284 22.73 -4.21 34.52
CA ASP A 284 21.56 -3.67 33.80
C ASP A 284 21.66 -2.14 33.76
N VAL A 285 21.46 -1.53 32.59
CA VAL A 285 21.51 -0.07 32.43
C VAL A 285 20.12 0.43 32.02
N LYS A 286 19.52 1.25 32.89
CA LYS A 286 18.20 1.85 32.66
C LYS A 286 18.33 3.25 32.11
N ILE A 287 17.54 3.54 31.09
CA ILE A 287 17.34 4.89 30.55
C ILE A 287 16.28 5.59 31.40
N LEU A 288 16.58 6.78 31.90
CA LEU A 288 15.67 7.60 32.70
C LEU A 288 15.13 8.82 31.95
N SER A 289 15.59 9.04 30.71
CA SER A 289 15.25 10.19 29.86
C SER A 289 14.55 9.74 28.57
N ASP A 290 13.52 10.47 28.17
CA ASP A 290 12.77 10.29 26.92
C ASP A 290 13.52 10.80 25.68
N LYS A 291 14.64 11.51 25.88
CA LYS A 291 15.50 12.07 24.83
C LYS A 291 16.51 11.07 24.27
N VAL A 292 16.68 9.92 24.94
CA VAL A 292 17.59 8.87 24.52
C VAL A 292 16.80 7.83 23.72
N SER A 293 17.19 7.66 22.45
CA SER A 293 16.52 6.73 21.52
C SER A 293 16.95 5.29 21.75
N SER A 294 18.24 5.05 22.04
CA SER A 294 18.79 3.72 22.33
C SER A 294 20.13 3.83 23.07
N ILE A 295 20.55 2.73 23.72
CA ILE A 295 21.84 2.62 24.40
C ILE A 295 22.56 1.31 24.04
N ARG A 296 23.89 1.31 24.19
CA ARG A 296 24.78 0.15 24.23
C ARG A 296 25.79 0.39 25.35
N PHE A 297 26.24 -0.64 26.06
CA PHE A 297 27.19 -0.43 27.15
C PHE A 297 28.22 -1.55 27.29
N SER A 298 29.35 -1.24 27.93
CA SER A 298 30.50 -2.14 28.11
C SER A 298 31.13 -1.98 29.50
N PRO A 299 31.53 -3.09 30.18
CA PRO A 299 31.37 -4.50 29.79
C PRO A 299 29.93 -5.00 29.97
N SER A 300 29.38 -5.64 28.94
CA SER A 300 28.07 -6.31 29.01
C SER A 300 28.26 -7.77 29.41
N THR A 301 28.19 -8.10 30.69
CA THR A 301 28.27 -9.49 31.18
C THR A 301 26.89 -10.14 31.26
N ASN A 302 26.29 -10.43 30.10
CA ASN A 302 25.10 -11.24 29.80
C ASN A 302 23.69 -10.60 29.60
N SER A 303 23.06 -11.13 28.55
CA SER A 303 21.62 -11.32 28.28
C SER A 303 20.59 -10.75 29.28
N ASN A 304 19.77 -9.82 28.78
CA ASN A 304 18.50 -9.28 29.32
C ASN A 304 18.70 -7.94 30.06
N PHE A 305 18.58 -6.75 29.45
CA PHE A 305 17.50 -6.27 28.56
C PHE A 305 17.99 -5.46 27.33
N SER A 306 17.43 -5.82 26.16
CA SER A 306 17.25 -5.08 24.88
C SER A 306 18.40 -4.22 24.33
N ASN A 307 19.17 -4.62 23.31
CA ASN A 307 18.81 -5.53 22.22
C ASN A 307 19.02 -7.00 22.59
N ALA A 308 17.92 -7.72 22.85
CA ALA A 308 17.92 -9.15 22.55
C ALA A 308 18.37 -9.24 21.09
N MET A 309 19.36 -10.07 20.81
CA MET A 309 19.76 -10.35 19.44
C MET A 309 18.48 -10.68 18.67
N ILE A 310 18.04 -9.81 17.77
CA ILE A 310 16.77 -9.98 17.08
C ILE A 310 16.91 -11.23 16.22
N VAL A 311 16.10 -12.24 16.48
CA VAL A 311 16.04 -13.49 15.75
C VAL A 311 14.79 -13.47 14.89
N ILE A 312 15.00 -13.52 13.58
CA ILE A 312 13.93 -13.64 12.60
C ILE A 312 13.85 -15.08 12.15
N GLY A 313 12.72 -15.73 12.38
CA GLY A 313 12.49 -17.12 11.96
C GLY A 313 12.23 -17.20 10.47
N LEU A 314 12.96 -18.03 9.72
CA LEU A 314 12.67 -18.35 8.32
C LEU A 314 12.14 -19.78 8.23
N THR A 315 10.88 -19.92 7.81
CA THR A 315 10.22 -21.22 7.68
C THR A 315 9.53 -21.37 6.32
N GLY A 316 8.95 -22.54 6.07
CA GLY A 316 8.40 -22.90 4.77
C GLY A 316 8.37 -24.39 4.54
N GLY A 317 7.34 -24.87 3.85
CA GLY A 317 7.18 -26.29 3.56
C GLY A 317 8.26 -26.80 2.58
N ILE A 318 8.41 -28.12 2.48
CA ILE A 318 9.30 -28.75 1.49
C ILE A 318 9.02 -28.22 0.06
N GLY A 319 10.06 -27.86 -0.69
CA GLY A 319 9.94 -27.33 -2.05
C GLY A 319 9.59 -25.84 -2.18
N SER A 320 9.35 -25.12 -1.07
CA SER A 320 9.01 -23.68 -1.10
C SER A 320 10.16 -22.76 -1.53
N GLY A 321 11.41 -23.21 -1.41
CA GLY A 321 12.60 -22.42 -1.74
C GLY A 321 13.16 -21.57 -0.60
N LYS A 322 12.97 -22.00 0.66
CA LYS A 322 13.61 -21.39 1.85
C LYS A 322 15.09 -21.09 1.65
N THR A 323 15.87 -22.07 1.18
CA THR A 323 17.31 -21.91 0.94
C THR A 323 17.60 -20.82 -0.09
N THR A 324 16.74 -20.62 -1.09
CA THR A 324 16.88 -19.53 -2.06
C THR A 324 16.66 -18.19 -1.38
N VAL A 325 15.61 -18.07 -0.56
CA VAL A 325 15.35 -16.85 0.23
C VAL A 325 16.47 -16.56 1.23
N ALA A 326 16.96 -17.58 1.93
CA ALA A 326 18.11 -17.45 2.83
C ALA A 326 19.32 -16.88 2.09
N LYS A 327 19.68 -17.43 0.91
CA LYS A 327 20.78 -16.88 0.10
C LYS A 327 20.57 -15.43 -0.32
N GLU A 328 19.33 -14.99 -0.56
CA GLU A 328 19.07 -13.57 -0.84
C GLU A 328 19.32 -12.69 0.40
N PHE A 329 18.97 -13.15 1.61
CA PHE A 329 19.32 -12.45 2.86
C PHE A 329 20.84 -12.48 3.14
N GLU A 330 21.52 -13.56 2.79
CA GLU A 330 22.98 -13.70 2.95
C GLU A 330 23.72 -12.63 2.14
N LYS A 331 23.24 -12.32 0.93
CA LYS A 331 23.79 -11.22 0.09
C LYS A 331 23.66 -9.83 0.74
N LEU A 332 22.76 -9.69 1.71
CA LEU A 332 22.53 -8.46 2.48
C LEU A 332 23.33 -8.47 3.80
N ASN A 333 24.32 -9.36 3.95
CA ASN A 333 25.16 -9.53 5.13
C ASN A 333 24.40 -9.93 6.41
N VAL A 334 23.22 -10.54 6.26
CA VAL A 334 22.46 -11.08 7.39
C VAL A 334 23.07 -12.43 7.79
N PRO A 335 23.51 -12.63 9.04
CA PRO A 335 23.96 -13.94 9.51
C PRO A 335 22.79 -14.92 9.52
N ILE A 336 23.00 -16.10 8.93
CA ILE A 336 21.96 -17.13 8.80
C ILE A 336 22.38 -18.37 9.55
N TYR A 337 21.51 -18.80 10.46
CA TYR A 337 21.63 -20.07 11.14
C TYR A 337 20.69 -21.09 10.50
N ILE A 338 21.25 -22.08 9.80
CA ILE A 338 20.49 -23.16 9.15
C ILE A 338 20.44 -24.36 10.09
N ALA A 339 19.32 -24.55 10.80
CA ALA A 339 19.19 -25.55 11.86
C ALA A 339 19.46 -26.98 11.35
N ASP A 340 19.00 -27.33 10.15
CA ASP A 340 19.19 -28.66 9.56
C ASP A 340 20.68 -28.96 9.26
N GLU A 341 21.45 -27.95 8.84
CA GLU A 341 22.87 -28.10 8.56
C GLU A 341 23.69 -28.17 9.84
N ARG A 342 23.35 -27.33 10.83
CA ARG A 342 24.00 -27.33 12.14
C ARG A 342 23.72 -28.60 12.93
N SER A 343 22.50 -29.11 12.90
CA SER A 343 22.15 -30.41 13.48
C SER A 343 22.99 -31.55 12.89
N LYS A 344 23.15 -31.58 11.56
CA LYS A 344 24.02 -32.55 10.86
C LYS A 344 25.49 -32.42 11.24
N TYR A 345 25.97 -31.20 11.47
CA TYR A 345 27.33 -30.93 11.91
C TYR A 345 27.55 -31.41 13.34
N ILE A 346 26.68 -31.02 14.27
CA ILE A 346 26.71 -31.41 15.69
C ILE A 346 26.70 -32.92 15.83
N LEU A 347 25.80 -33.61 15.12
CA LEU A 347 25.66 -35.07 15.15
C LEU A 347 26.97 -35.82 14.84
N SER A 348 27.89 -35.23 14.07
CA SER A 348 29.17 -35.84 13.69
C SER A 348 30.41 -35.22 14.36
N ASN A 349 30.29 -34.10 15.09
CA ASN A 349 31.46 -33.37 15.61
C ASN A 349 31.37 -33.03 17.11
N ASP A 350 30.21 -33.15 17.74
CA ASP A 350 30.06 -32.95 19.19
C ASP A 350 30.24 -34.27 19.93
N ALA A 351 31.28 -34.35 20.77
CA ALA A 351 31.66 -35.59 21.45
C ALA A 351 30.56 -36.10 22.40
N GLU A 352 29.87 -35.20 23.11
CA GLU A 352 28.81 -35.56 24.05
C GLU A 352 27.58 -36.09 23.31
N VAL A 353 27.21 -35.44 22.21
CA VAL A 353 26.12 -35.91 21.33
C VAL A 353 26.46 -37.28 20.76
N ILE A 354 27.70 -37.49 20.29
CA ILE A 354 28.13 -38.78 19.72
C ILE A 354 27.99 -39.91 20.75
N GLU A 355 28.45 -39.71 21.99
CA GLU A 355 28.33 -40.72 23.03
C GLU A 355 26.87 -41.03 23.38
N LYS A 356 26.03 -40.00 23.54
CA LYS A 356 24.60 -40.18 23.83
C LYS A 356 23.88 -40.92 22.69
N VAL A 357 24.18 -40.59 21.44
CA VAL A 357 23.59 -41.26 20.27
C VAL A 357 24.07 -42.71 20.14
N LYS A 358 25.35 -43.00 20.43
CA LYS A 358 25.86 -44.38 20.50
C LYS A 358 25.16 -45.19 21.59
N SER A 359 24.91 -44.59 22.76
CA SER A 359 24.17 -45.23 23.83
C SER A 359 22.74 -45.58 23.41
N LEU A 360 22.07 -44.68 22.68
CA LEU A 360 20.69 -44.85 22.23
C LEU A 360 20.52 -45.82 21.05
N LEU A 361 21.39 -45.72 20.03
CA LEU A 361 21.22 -46.42 18.74
C LEU A 361 22.29 -47.51 18.47
N GLY A 362 23.28 -47.62 19.36
CA GLY A 362 24.41 -48.54 19.27
C GLY A 362 25.59 -47.99 18.45
N GLU A 363 26.74 -48.63 18.57
CA GLU A 363 28.00 -48.24 17.88
C GLU A 363 27.85 -48.11 16.36
N LYS A 364 26.94 -48.87 15.74
CA LYS A 364 26.67 -48.83 14.28
C LYS A 364 26.06 -47.51 13.81
N ALA A 365 25.62 -46.64 14.73
CA ALA A 365 25.18 -45.29 14.41
C ALA A 365 26.32 -44.42 13.86
N TYR A 366 27.57 -44.81 14.06
CA TYR A 366 28.75 -44.11 13.56
C TYR A 366 29.64 -45.05 12.74
N VAL A 367 30.30 -44.47 11.75
CA VAL A 367 31.29 -45.15 10.89
C VAL A 367 32.55 -44.32 10.83
N GLU A 368 33.69 -44.97 10.69
CA GLU A 368 34.96 -44.28 10.50
C GLU A 368 35.25 -44.18 9.00
N LEU A 369 35.36 -42.94 8.50
CA LEU A 369 35.64 -42.64 7.11
C LEU A 369 36.87 -41.73 7.06
N ASN A 370 37.93 -42.17 6.36
CA ASN A 370 39.19 -41.43 6.22
C ASN A 370 39.82 -41.00 7.57
N GLY A 371 39.72 -41.85 8.59
CA GLY A 371 40.26 -41.57 9.94
C GLY A 371 39.44 -40.56 10.75
N LYS A 372 38.24 -40.20 10.29
CA LYS A 372 37.30 -39.35 11.03
C LYS A 372 36.01 -40.12 11.31
N LEU A 373 35.52 -40.02 12.54
CA LEU A 373 34.22 -40.56 12.93
C LEU A 373 33.10 -39.72 12.30
N GLU A 374 32.15 -40.36 11.63
CA GLU A 374 31.02 -39.73 10.98
C GLU A 374 29.71 -40.46 11.28
N ALA A 375 28.60 -39.71 11.41
CA ALA A 375 27.29 -40.29 11.64
C ALA A 375 26.81 -41.10 10.43
N ASN A 376 26.44 -42.37 10.65
CA ASN A 376 25.82 -43.24 9.65
C ASN A 376 24.34 -42.87 9.47
N ARG A 377 24.08 -41.77 8.76
CA ARG A 377 22.73 -41.20 8.60
C ARG A 377 21.70 -42.18 8.03
N PRO A 378 22.01 -43.02 7.01
CA PRO A 378 21.07 -44.04 6.53
C PRO A 378 20.67 -45.04 7.62
N PHE A 379 21.64 -45.50 8.43
CA PHE A 379 21.36 -46.39 9.55
C PHE A 379 20.51 -45.71 10.63
N ILE A 380 20.90 -44.50 11.06
CA ILE A 380 20.15 -43.73 12.05
C ILE A 380 18.70 -43.50 11.58
N ALA A 381 18.52 -43.02 10.34
CA ALA A 381 17.21 -42.80 9.74
C ALA A 381 16.37 -44.09 9.72
N SER A 382 16.94 -45.23 9.29
CA SER A 382 16.23 -46.51 9.26
C SER A 382 15.75 -46.98 10.64
N LYS A 383 16.47 -46.62 11.71
CA LYS A 383 16.13 -46.97 13.09
C LYS A 383 15.01 -46.09 13.65
N VAL A 384 15.06 -44.78 13.41
CA VAL A 384 14.09 -43.83 13.97
C VAL A 384 12.82 -43.69 13.13
N PHE A 385 12.86 -44.00 11.82
CA PHE A 385 11.72 -43.80 10.90
C PHE A 385 10.44 -44.51 11.33
N ASN A 386 10.55 -45.72 11.90
CA ASN A 386 9.39 -46.51 12.35
C ASN A 386 9.31 -46.65 13.88
N ASN A 387 10.14 -45.96 14.64
CA ASN A 387 10.16 -46.06 16.09
C ASN A 387 10.09 -44.68 16.74
N LYS A 388 8.88 -44.29 17.13
CA LYS A 388 8.58 -42.98 17.72
C LYS A 388 9.40 -42.71 18.98
N SER A 389 9.61 -43.72 19.84
CA SER A 389 10.38 -43.56 21.07
C SER A 389 11.87 -43.30 20.79
N LEU A 390 12.47 -43.98 19.80
CA LEU A 390 13.85 -43.71 19.40
C LEU A 390 14.00 -42.35 18.71
N LEU A 391 12.99 -41.92 17.95
CA LEU A 391 12.96 -40.59 17.36
C LEU A 391 12.88 -39.49 18.43
N GLU A 392 12.00 -39.66 19.42
CA GLU A 392 11.88 -38.75 20.56
C GLU A 392 13.19 -38.69 21.36
N GLY A 393 13.79 -39.84 21.70
CA GLY A 393 15.08 -39.86 22.41
C GLY A 393 16.23 -39.23 21.61
N LEU A 394 16.26 -39.40 20.28
CA LEU A 394 17.24 -38.73 19.43
C LEU A 394 17.04 -37.20 19.42
N ASN A 395 15.78 -36.76 19.37
CA ASN A 395 15.42 -35.35 19.40
C ASN A 395 15.74 -34.70 20.77
N GLU A 396 15.56 -35.42 21.88
CA GLU A 396 15.95 -34.96 23.22
C GLU A 396 17.46 -34.76 23.38
N ILE A 397 18.27 -35.50 22.63
CA ILE A 397 19.73 -35.31 22.59
C ILE A 397 20.08 -34.12 21.68
N LEU A 398 19.48 -34.03 20.50
CA LEU A 398 19.87 -33.05 19.47
C LEU A 398 19.31 -31.64 19.71
N HIS A 399 18.07 -31.49 20.18
CA HIS A 399 17.47 -30.16 20.36
C HIS A 399 18.25 -29.27 21.34
N PRO A 400 18.62 -29.74 22.55
CA PRO A 400 19.42 -28.94 23.47
C PRO A 400 20.79 -28.57 22.88
N ALA A 401 21.44 -29.49 22.16
CA ALA A 401 22.73 -29.22 21.53
C ALA A 401 22.61 -28.18 20.40
N VAL A 402 21.55 -28.24 19.59
CA VAL A 402 21.27 -27.25 18.54
C VAL A 402 20.90 -25.89 19.14
N HIS A 403 20.19 -25.86 20.28
CA HIS A 403 19.91 -24.62 21.00
C HIS A 403 21.20 -23.97 21.51
N LEU A 404 22.06 -24.73 22.17
CA LEU A 404 23.34 -24.22 22.66
C LEU A 404 24.25 -23.74 21.53
N ASP A 405 24.27 -24.46 20.40
CA ASP A 405 25.02 -24.04 19.21
C ASP A 405 24.46 -22.76 18.58
N PHE A 406 23.14 -22.61 18.57
CA PHE A 406 22.49 -21.37 18.15
C PHE A 406 22.83 -20.21 19.09
N ASP A 407 22.80 -20.41 20.40
CA ASP A 407 23.11 -19.36 21.37
C ASP A 407 24.57 -18.88 21.19
N LYS A 408 25.51 -19.81 20.94
CA LYS A 408 26.89 -19.49 20.56
C LYS A 408 26.97 -18.72 19.24
N PHE A 409 26.13 -19.07 18.26
CA PHE A 409 26.05 -18.35 17.00
C PHE A 409 25.55 -16.91 17.21
N CYS A 410 24.53 -16.70 18.05
CA CYS A 410 24.06 -15.38 18.45
C CYS A 410 25.16 -14.56 19.10
N VAL A 411 25.88 -15.11 20.08
CA VAL A 411 27.00 -14.41 20.73
C VAL A 411 28.08 -14.02 19.72
N LYS A 412 28.42 -14.93 18.80
CA LYS A 412 29.41 -14.67 17.75
C LYS A 412 29.00 -13.54 16.80
N HIS A 413 27.70 -13.39 16.57
CA HIS A 413 27.14 -12.45 15.61
C HIS A 413 26.43 -11.27 16.29
N ASN A 414 26.73 -10.99 17.57
CA ASN A 414 26.08 -9.95 18.38
C ASN A 414 26.08 -8.53 17.78
N ASN A 415 27.00 -8.23 16.86
CA ASN A 415 27.08 -6.95 16.15
C ASN A 415 26.15 -6.86 14.92
N ALA A 416 25.51 -7.96 14.52
CA ALA A 416 24.54 -7.94 13.43
C ALA A 416 23.20 -7.36 13.92
N ALA A 417 22.52 -6.61 13.05
CA ALA A 417 21.22 -6.03 13.36
C ALA A 417 20.18 -7.09 13.76
N TYR A 418 20.20 -8.23 13.06
CA TYR A 418 19.39 -9.40 13.38
C TYR A 418 20.03 -10.67 12.81
N ILE A 419 19.57 -11.83 13.28
CA ILE A 419 19.94 -13.16 12.79
C ILE A 419 18.74 -13.80 12.13
N LEU A 420 18.97 -14.48 11.01
CA LEU A 420 17.95 -15.30 10.36
C LEU A 420 18.06 -16.76 10.83
N TYR A 421 17.09 -17.24 11.60
CA TYR A 421 17.01 -18.61 12.08
C TYR A 421 16.15 -19.45 11.13
N GLU A 422 16.79 -20.24 10.26
CA GLU A 422 16.11 -21.09 9.29
C GLU A 422 15.82 -22.48 9.85
N ALA A 423 14.54 -22.85 9.85
CA ALA A 423 14.08 -24.19 10.23
C ALA A 423 12.83 -24.61 9.43
N ALA A 424 12.86 -25.81 8.85
CA ALA A 424 11.73 -26.33 8.07
C ALA A 424 10.46 -26.64 8.91
N ILE A 425 10.66 -26.91 10.21
CA ILE A 425 9.62 -27.27 11.18
C ILE A 425 9.55 -26.27 12.35
N LEU A 426 9.73 -24.98 12.04
CA LEU A 426 9.81 -23.90 13.03
C LEU A 426 8.61 -23.90 14.00
N PHE A 427 7.39 -23.82 13.48
CA PHE A 427 6.17 -23.79 14.29
C PHE A 427 5.90 -25.13 14.99
N GLU A 428 6.13 -26.23 14.29
CA GLU A 428 5.90 -27.58 14.82
C GLU A 428 6.76 -27.91 16.06
N THR A 429 7.92 -27.24 16.16
CA THR A 429 8.87 -27.41 17.28
C THR A 429 8.78 -26.28 18.31
N ASN A 430 7.82 -25.35 18.18
CA ASN A 430 7.76 -24.11 18.96
C ASN A 430 9.03 -23.24 18.84
N GLY A 431 9.79 -23.39 17.76
CA GLY A 431 10.99 -22.59 17.50
C GLY A 431 10.68 -21.13 17.21
N ASP A 432 9.45 -20.81 16.82
CA ASP A 432 8.94 -19.45 16.68
C ASP A 432 8.97 -18.65 17.98
N LYS A 433 8.87 -19.30 19.15
CA LYS A 433 8.90 -18.63 20.47
C LYS A 433 10.21 -17.92 20.79
N ARG A 434 11.27 -18.23 20.04
CA ARG A 434 12.58 -17.59 20.15
C ARG A 434 12.83 -16.53 19.09
N CYS A 435 11.82 -16.26 18.26
CA CYS A 435 11.90 -15.31 17.17
C CYS A 435 10.98 -14.12 17.48
N GLU A 436 11.46 -12.92 17.20
CA GLU A 436 10.70 -11.67 17.32
C GLU A 436 9.70 -11.51 16.17
N ALA A 437 10.04 -12.08 15.01
CA ALA A 437 9.12 -12.21 13.89
C ALA A 437 9.46 -13.43 13.03
N THR A 438 8.51 -13.85 12.21
CA THR A 438 8.60 -15.05 11.37
C THR A 438 8.29 -14.74 9.91
N ILE A 439 9.08 -15.33 9.02
CA ILE A 439 8.96 -15.26 7.57
C ILE A 439 8.60 -16.65 7.05
N LEU A 440 7.40 -16.77 6.51
CA LEU A 440 6.96 -17.97 5.80
C LEU A 440 7.26 -17.87 4.31
N VAL A 441 8.11 -18.76 3.80
CA VAL A 441 8.30 -18.97 2.37
C VAL A 441 7.30 -20.01 1.86
N THR A 442 6.53 -19.63 0.86
CA THR A 442 5.56 -20.51 0.22
C THR A 442 5.65 -20.45 -1.30
N ALA A 443 5.06 -21.44 -1.97
CA ALA A 443 4.92 -21.51 -3.42
C ALA A 443 3.73 -22.42 -3.75
N THR A 444 3.25 -22.36 -5.00
CA THR A 444 2.15 -23.23 -5.44
C THR A 444 2.49 -24.72 -5.25
N LEU A 445 1.48 -25.55 -4.96
CA LEU A 445 1.67 -27.00 -4.76
C LEU A 445 2.38 -27.65 -5.95
N GLN A 446 2.02 -27.24 -7.18
CA GLN A 446 2.62 -27.75 -8.41
C GLN A 446 4.12 -27.44 -8.48
N GLU A 447 4.51 -26.21 -8.17
CA GLU A 447 5.93 -25.83 -8.15
C GLU A 447 6.71 -26.53 -7.05
N ARG A 448 6.13 -26.64 -5.84
CA ARG A 448 6.77 -27.36 -4.74
C ARG A 448 6.99 -28.83 -5.08
N LEU A 449 6.01 -29.50 -5.68
CA LEU A 449 6.15 -30.88 -6.15
C LEU A 449 7.25 -31.00 -7.20
N LYS A 450 7.19 -30.17 -8.25
CA LYS A 450 8.18 -30.15 -9.32
C LYS A 450 9.61 -29.98 -8.78
N ARG A 451 9.84 -28.96 -7.94
CA ARG A 451 11.16 -28.66 -7.37
C ARG A 451 11.74 -29.83 -6.56
N VAL A 452 10.91 -30.55 -5.80
CA VAL A 452 11.39 -31.66 -4.97
C VAL A 452 11.65 -32.91 -5.82
N MET A 453 10.78 -33.19 -6.79
CA MET A 453 10.97 -34.29 -7.74
C MET A 453 12.25 -34.08 -8.56
N ASP A 454 12.49 -32.86 -9.05
CA ASP A 454 13.67 -32.51 -9.85
C ASP A 454 14.97 -32.59 -9.02
N ARG A 455 14.92 -32.19 -7.73
CA ARG A 455 16.10 -32.15 -6.85
C ARG A 455 16.47 -33.51 -6.25
N ASP A 456 15.48 -34.24 -5.75
CA ASP A 456 15.71 -35.44 -4.93
C ASP A 456 15.52 -36.76 -5.72
N VAL A 457 15.10 -36.69 -6.99
CA VAL A 457 14.83 -37.85 -7.87
C VAL A 457 13.85 -38.84 -7.20
N VAL A 458 12.72 -38.30 -6.75
CA VAL A 458 11.67 -39.03 -6.02
C VAL A 458 10.33 -38.94 -6.73
N THR A 459 9.46 -39.89 -6.43
CA THR A 459 8.08 -39.93 -6.97
C THR A 459 7.19 -38.87 -6.32
N LYS A 460 6.11 -38.48 -7.01
CA LYS A 460 5.13 -37.52 -6.50
C LYS A 460 4.52 -38.00 -5.18
N GLU A 461 4.27 -39.30 -5.07
CA GLU A 461 3.68 -39.96 -3.90
C GLU A 461 4.60 -39.84 -2.68
N GLU A 462 5.90 -40.02 -2.85
CA GLU A 462 6.90 -39.84 -1.79
C GLU A 462 6.99 -38.39 -1.33
N VAL A 463 6.92 -37.42 -2.26
CA VAL A 463 6.90 -35.99 -1.91
C VAL A 463 5.64 -35.63 -1.13
N LEU A 464 4.47 -36.13 -1.55
CA LEU A 464 3.21 -35.92 -0.84
C LEU A 464 3.23 -36.55 0.56
N ALA A 465 3.82 -37.75 0.71
CA ALA A 465 4.00 -38.37 2.01
C ALA A 465 4.87 -37.51 2.95
N ARG A 466 5.97 -36.93 2.43
CA ARG A 466 6.81 -35.99 3.19
C ARG A 466 6.05 -34.71 3.56
N MET A 467 5.23 -34.18 2.66
CA MET A 467 4.41 -32.99 2.92
C MET A 467 3.36 -33.24 4.02
N LYS A 468 2.79 -34.45 4.10
CA LYS A 468 1.80 -34.82 5.14
C LYS A 468 2.37 -34.86 6.56
N ASN A 469 3.69 -35.00 6.70
CA ASN A 469 4.37 -35.00 7.99
C ASN A 469 4.72 -33.58 8.49
N GLN A 470 4.38 -32.54 7.71
CA GLN A 470 4.52 -31.14 8.10
C GLN A 470 3.14 -30.53 8.32
N TRP A 471 3.06 -29.46 9.11
CA TRP A 471 1.81 -28.70 9.21
C TRP A 471 1.37 -28.16 7.85
N SER A 472 0.05 -28.01 7.68
CA SER A 472 -0.53 -27.50 6.46
C SER A 472 -0.09 -26.06 6.19
N GLN A 473 -0.08 -25.66 4.92
CA GLN A 473 0.26 -24.27 4.58
C GLN A 473 -0.66 -23.26 5.27
N LYS A 474 -1.93 -23.62 5.44
CA LYS A 474 -2.93 -22.75 6.07
C LYS A 474 -2.56 -22.46 7.52
N GLU A 475 -2.22 -23.49 8.29
CA GLU A 475 -1.79 -23.34 9.69
C GLU A 475 -0.54 -22.46 9.80
N LYS A 476 0.43 -22.64 8.89
CA LYS A 476 1.65 -21.81 8.89
C LYS A 476 1.39 -20.36 8.50
N LEU A 477 0.43 -20.11 7.59
CA LEU A 477 0.07 -18.75 7.15
C LEU A 477 -0.59 -17.94 8.27
N GLU A 478 -1.38 -18.60 9.13
CA GLU A 478 -2.05 -17.95 10.26
C GLU A 478 -1.08 -17.50 11.36
N LEU A 479 0.12 -18.09 11.41
CA LEU A 479 1.14 -17.83 12.44
C LEU A 479 2.31 -16.96 11.94
N ALA A 480 2.38 -16.67 10.64
CA ALA A 480 3.51 -15.97 10.05
C ALA A 480 3.30 -14.45 10.02
N ASP A 481 4.31 -13.69 10.45
CA ASP A 481 4.28 -12.22 10.39
C ASP A 481 4.50 -11.70 8.96
N PHE A 482 5.36 -12.38 8.20
CA PHE A 482 5.68 -12.08 6.82
C PHE A 482 5.53 -13.30 5.93
N VAL A 483 5.06 -13.09 4.70
CA VAL A 483 4.89 -14.16 3.71
C VAL A 483 5.61 -13.84 2.42
N ILE A 484 6.54 -14.71 2.02
CA ILE A 484 7.23 -14.66 0.73
C ILE A 484 6.66 -15.75 -0.16
N ILE A 485 5.84 -15.33 -1.13
CA ILE A 485 5.39 -16.19 -2.23
C ILE A 485 6.49 -16.24 -3.29
N ASN A 486 7.13 -17.40 -3.41
CA ASN A 486 8.27 -17.70 -4.27
C ASN A 486 7.83 -18.42 -5.55
N ASP A 487 6.93 -17.79 -6.30
CA ASP A 487 6.45 -18.27 -7.61
C ASP A 487 7.18 -17.56 -8.78
N ASN A 488 7.76 -16.38 -8.56
CA ASN A 488 8.55 -15.64 -9.53
C ASN A 488 9.86 -15.12 -8.90
N ILE A 489 10.99 -15.52 -9.48
CA ILE A 489 12.33 -15.21 -8.96
C ILE A 489 12.71 -13.73 -9.10
N ASP A 490 12.18 -13.02 -10.10
CA ASP A 490 12.49 -11.60 -10.36
C ASP A 490 11.92 -10.69 -9.25
N LEU A 491 10.81 -11.12 -8.63
CA LEU A 491 10.17 -10.41 -7.52
C LEU A 491 10.73 -10.80 -6.16
N LEU A 492 11.52 -11.89 -6.08
CA LEU A 492 12.02 -12.45 -4.83
C LEU A 492 12.99 -11.50 -4.13
N THR A 493 14.01 -11.02 -4.84
CA THR A 493 15.02 -10.10 -4.30
C THR A 493 14.38 -8.81 -3.80
N SER A 494 13.41 -8.26 -4.54
CA SER A 494 12.71 -7.04 -4.12
C SER A 494 11.94 -7.22 -2.80
N LYS A 495 11.27 -8.37 -2.62
CA LYS A 495 10.56 -8.70 -1.36
C LYS A 495 11.51 -8.92 -0.20
N VAL A 496 12.63 -9.63 -0.43
CA VAL A 496 13.67 -9.84 0.59
C VAL A 496 14.28 -8.51 1.02
N CYS A 497 14.61 -7.61 0.08
CA CYS A 497 15.10 -6.27 0.39
C CYS A 497 14.08 -5.43 1.18
N LEU A 498 12.78 -5.55 0.87
CA LEU A 498 11.72 -4.85 1.59
C LEU A 498 11.63 -5.33 3.05
N ILE A 499 11.58 -6.65 3.26
CA ILE A 499 11.53 -7.24 4.60
C ILE A 499 12.82 -6.91 5.37
N HIS A 500 13.99 -7.03 4.74
CA HIS A 500 15.26 -6.64 5.35
C HIS A 500 15.26 -5.18 5.83
N ARG A 501 14.80 -4.24 5.00
CA ARG A 501 14.67 -2.84 5.41
C ARG A 501 13.66 -2.66 6.56
N PHE A 502 12.58 -3.42 6.57
CA PHE A 502 11.63 -3.38 7.69
C PHE A 502 12.28 -3.83 9.00
N MET A 503 13.08 -4.90 8.96
CA MET A 503 13.81 -5.44 10.12
C MET A 503 14.98 -4.57 10.60
N LEU A 504 15.44 -3.60 9.79
CA LEU A 504 16.47 -2.65 10.20
C LEU A 504 15.90 -1.37 10.85
N ASN A 505 14.62 -1.09 10.63
CA ASN A 505 13.98 0.17 11.02
C ASN A 505 13.01 0.03 12.22
N ASN A 506 12.77 -1.20 12.68
CA ASN A 506 12.03 -1.54 13.90
C ASN A 506 12.91 -2.45 14.74
#